data_AF-A0A1A8MAS8-F1
#
_entry.id   AF-A0A1A8MAS8-F1
#
_cell.length_a   1.000
_cell.length_b   1.000
_cell.length_c   1.000
_cell.angle_alpha   90.00
_cell.angle_beta   90.00
_cell.angle_gamma   90.00
#
_symmetry.space_group_name_H-M   'P 1'
#
loop_
_entity.id
_entity.type
_entity.pdbx_description
1 polymer ?
#
loop_
_entity_poly.entity_id
_entity_poly.type
_entity_poly.pdbx_seq_one_letter_code
_entity_poly.pdbx_strand_id
1 'polypeptide(L)'
;MHIQRVVLNSRPGKNGEPTPEHFRLEETSLVSDLNDGEVIVRTLYLSVDPYMRCRLNEDSGSDYLAPWQLSECLDGGGVGVVETSHCSTCSEGDVVTSFNWPWQTHAIMKGSGLQKVDLQLTDGHLSYFLGAVGMPGVTALLGVREKGHVTKGA
;
A
#
# COMPACT_ATOMS: atom_id res chain seq x y z
N MET A 1 -20.67 0.58 6.16
CA MET A 1 -20.51 1.80 5.32
C MET A 1 -20.32 1.40 3.86
N HIS A 2 -20.72 2.22 2.88
CA HIS A 2 -20.40 1.97 1.47
C HIS A 2 -18.97 2.41 1.16
N ILE A 3 -18.23 1.60 0.43
CA ILE A 3 -16.84 1.82 0.05
C ILE A 3 -16.64 1.50 -1.42
N GLN A 4 -15.58 2.07 -2.00
CA GLN A 4 -15.11 1.69 -3.33
C GLN A 4 -13.84 0.86 -3.20
N ARG A 5 -13.66 -0.13 -4.07
CA ARG A 5 -12.45 -0.97 -4.15
C ARG A 5 -12.02 -1.20 -5.59
N VAL A 6 -10.72 -1.40 -5.80
CA VAL A 6 -10.18 -1.80 -7.09
C VAL A 6 -9.80 -3.27 -7.03
N VAL A 7 -10.29 -4.05 -7.99
CA VAL A 7 -9.98 -5.47 -8.15
C VAL A 7 -9.25 -5.75 -9.45
N LEU A 8 -8.56 -6.90 -9.52
CA LEU A 8 -7.99 -7.37 -10.78
C LEU A 8 -9.10 -7.91 -11.71
N ASN A 9 -9.30 -7.28 -12.86
CA ASN A 9 -10.30 -7.68 -13.83
C ASN A 9 -9.79 -8.74 -14.82
N SER A 10 -8.58 -8.55 -15.33
CA SER A 10 -7.93 -9.43 -16.31
C SER A 10 -6.41 -9.28 -16.22
N ARG A 11 -5.67 -10.19 -16.87
CA ARG A 11 -4.20 -10.14 -16.89
C ARG A 11 -3.70 -9.64 -18.26
N PRO A 12 -2.67 -8.79 -18.32
CA PRO A 12 -2.03 -8.38 -19.58
C PRO A 12 -1.27 -9.52 -20.28
N GLY A 13 -1.04 -10.64 -19.59
CA GLY A 13 -0.10 -11.67 -20.03
C GLY A 13 1.36 -11.26 -19.78
N LYS A 14 2.30 -12.21 -19.94
CA LYS A 14 3.71 -12.00 -19.56
C LYS A 14 4.39 -10.89 -20.36
N ASN A 15 4.03 -10.72 -21.63
CA ASN A 15 4.63 -9.75 -22.55
C ASN A 15 3.70 -8.57 -22.90
N GLY A 16 2.51 -8.51 -22.30
CA GLY A 16 1.56 -7.42 -22.56
C GLY A 16 1.80 -6.20 -21.67
N GLU A 17 1.35 -5.06 -22.14
CA GLU A 17 1.36 -3.81 -21.36
C GLU A 17 0.14 -3.73 -20.46
N PRO A 18 0.28 -3.25 -19.21
CA PRO A 18 -0.87 -3.05 -18.34
C PRO A 18 -1.73 -1.88 -18.83
N THR A 19 -3.00 -2.14 -19.12
CA THR A 19 -4.01 -1.11 -19.44
C THR A 19 -5.01 -0.94 -18.30
N PRO A 20 -5.79 0.16 -18.27
CA PRO A 20 -6.86 0.35 -17.29
C PRO A 20 -7.90 -0.77 -17.26
N GLU A 21 -8.13 -1.48 -18.37
CA GLU A 21 -9.11 -2.58 -18.46
C GLU A 21 -8.75 -3.81 -17.62
N HIS A 22 -7.50 -3.92 -17.17
CA HIS A 22 -7.08 -4.96 -16.23
C HIS A 22 -7.53 -4.68 -14.79
N PHE A 23 -8.07 -3.50 -14.54
CA PHE A 23 -8.55 -3.06 -13.24
C PHE A 23 -10.06 -2.81 -13.32
N ARG A 24 -10.78 -3.12 -12.26
CA ARG A 24 -12.22 -2.83 -12.16
C ARG A 24 -12.52 -2.16 -10.83
N LEU A 25 -13.22 -1.03 -10.89
CA LEU A 25 -13.77 -0.38 -9.72
C LEU A 25 -15.07 -1.09 -9.32
N GLU A 26 -15.20 -1.42 -8.04
CA GLU A 26 -16.40 -2.03 -7.47
C GLU A 26 -16.87 -1.22 -6.26
N GLU A 27 -18.18 -1.09 -6.11
CA GLU A 27 -18.81 -0.59 -4.90
C GLU A 27 -19.22 -1.77 -4.02
N THR A 28 -18.94 -1.68 -2.72
CA THR A 28 -19.31 -2.72 -1.76
C THR A 28 -19.62 -2.11 -0.39
N SER A 29 -20.03 -2.94 0.56
CA SER A 29 -20.28 -2.53 1.93
C SER A 29 -19.25 -3.14 2.87
N LEU A 30 -18.61 -2.27 3.66
CA LEU A 30 -17.74 -2.67 4.76
C LEU A 30 -18.58 -2.80 6.03
N VAL A 31 -18.60 -4.02 6.61
CA VAL A 31 -19.19 -4.28 7.92
C VAL A 31 -18.26 -3.70 8.97
N SER A 32 -18.76 -2.79 9.80
CA SER A 32 -17.94 -2.04 10.76
C SER A 32 -17.71 -2.78 12.10
N ASP A 33 -17.83 -4.10 12.11
CA ASP A 33 -17.57 -4.91 13.29
C ASP A 33 -16.09 -5.33 13.28
N LEU A 34 -15.35 -4.87 14.29
CA LEU A 34 -13.91 -5.07 14.40
C LEU A 34 -13.60 -6.19 15.39
N ASN A 35 -12.75 -7.14 14.98
CA ASN A 35 -12.18 -8.08 15.92
C ASN A 35 -11.09 -7.41 16.78
N ASP A 36 -10.70 -8.08 17.87
CA ASP A 36 -9.57 -7.64 18.69
C ASP A 36 -8.29 -7.50 17.84
N GLY A 37 -7.59 -6.38 18.00
CA GLY A 37 -6.39 -6.03 17.23
C GLY A 37 -6.65 -5.48 15.83
N GLU A 38 -7.90 -5.32 15.40
CA GLU A 38 -8.25 -4.72 14.11
C GLU A 38 -8.58 -3.23 14.24
N VAL A 39 -8.44 -2.52 13.13
CA VAL A 39 -8.77 -1.11 12.99
C VAL A 39 -9.52 -0.88 11.68
N ILE A 40 -10.40 0.12 11.66
CA ILE A 40 -10.90 0.71 10.42
C ILE A 40 -9.98 1.87 10.07
N VAL A 41 -9.44 1.86 8.86
CA VAL A 41 -8.67 2.97 8.29
C VAL A 41 -9.41 3.58 7.11
N ARG A 42 -9.33 4.90 7.00
CA ARG A 42 -9.66 5.63 5.77
C ARG A 42 -8.40 5.88 4.97
N THR A 43 -8.39 5.41 3.74
CA THR A 43 -7.29 5.57 2.80
C THR A 43 -7.19 7.03 2.37
N LEU A 44 -5.98 7.60 2.41
CA LEU A 44 -5.70 8.96 1.95
C LEU A 44 -4.89 8.94 0.65
N TYR A 45 -3.88 8.07 0.59
CA TYR A 45 -3.01 7.91 -0.58
C TYR A 45 -2.66 6.45 -0.80
N LEU A 46 -2.56 6.06 -2.07
CA LEU A 46 -2.07 4.76 -2.52
C LEU A 46 -0.86 4.99 -3.44
N SER A 47 0.11 4.09 -3.36
CA SER A 47 1.26 4.05 -4.25
C SER A 47 0.96 3.19 -5.46
N VAL A 48 1.60 3.51 -6.58
CA VAL A 48 1.67 2.66 -7.77
C VAL A 48 3.14 2.52 -8.15
N ASP A 49 3.63 1.28 -8.13
CA ASP A 49 5.06 1.01 -8.22
C ASP A 49 5.37 -0.01 -9.32
N PRO A 50 6.54 0.08 -10.00
CA PRO A 50 6.90 -0.83 -11.08
C PRO A 50 6.87 -2.32 -10.71
N TYR A 51 7.17 -2.68 -9.44
CA TYR A 51 7.11 -4.08 -9.00
C TYR A 51 5.71 -4.69 -9.14
N MET A 52 4.65 -3.87 -9.09
CA MET A 52 3.27 -4.33 -9.24
C MET A 52 3.03 -5.00 -10.61
N ARG A 53 3.84 -4.67 -11.62
CA ARG A 53 3.75 -5.31 -12.95
C ARG A 53 3.93 -6.82 -12.87
N CYS A 54 4.84 -7.34 -12.03
CA CYS A 54 5.00 -8.80 -11.92
C CYS A 54 3.79 -9.45 -11.25
N ARG A 55 3.13 -8.75 -10.31
CA ARG A 55 1.94 -9.25 -9.61
C ARG A 55 0.71 -9.39 -10.52
N LEU A 56 0.69 -8.72 -11.67
CA LEU A 56 -0.36 -8.88 -12.69
C LEU A 56 -0.28 -10.22 -13.45
N ASN A 57 0.89 -10.89 -13.46
CA ASN A 57 1.06 -12.19 -14.09
C ASN A 57 0.50 -13.31 -13.21
N GLU A 58 0.31 -14.51 -13.79
CA GLU A 58 -0.05 -15.72 -13.03
C GLU A 58 1.05 -16.15 -12.05
N ASP A 59 2.30 -15.87 -12.41
CA ASP A 59 3.49 -16.10 -11.61
C ASP A 59 4.30 -14.79 -11.58
N SER A 60 4.61 -14.32 -10.38
CA SER A 60 5.41 -13.12 -10.14
C SER A 60 6.92 -13.34 -10.34
N GLY A 61 7.35 -14.61 -10.42
CA GLY A 61 8.75 -15.01 -10.50
C GLY A 61 9.49 -14.88 -9.17
N SER A 62 8.77 -14.77 -8.04
CA SER A 62 9.37 -14.59 -6.73
C SER A 62 8.49 -15.07 -5.58
N ASP A 63 9.11 -15.72 -4.59
CA ASP A 63 8.45 -16.18 -3.36
C ASP A 63 8.08 -15.03 -2.40
N TYR A 64 8.69 -13.85 -2.54
CA TYR A 64 8.44 -12.71 -1.64
C TYR A 64 7.32 -11.78 -2.15
N LEU A 65 6.81 -12.00 -3.36
CA LEU A 65 5.69 -11.23 -3.94
C LEU A 65 4.67 -12.18 -4.55
N ALA A 66 3.53 -12.38 -3.89
CA ALA A 66 2.46 -13.19 -4.46
C ALA A 66 1.78 -12.48 -5.66
N PRO A 67 1.39 -13.21 -6.71
CA PRO A 67 0.57 -12.67 -7.79
C PRO A 67 -0.81 -12.25 -7.27
N TRP A 68 -1.32 -11.13 -7.78
CA TRP A 68 -2.70 -10.72 -7.52
C TRP A 68 -3.67 -11.70 -8.15
N GLN A 69 -4.78 -11.98 -7.46
CA GLN A 69 -5.81 -12.90 -7.92
C GLN A 69 -6.92 -12.16 -8.66
N LEU A 70 -7.50 -12.84 -9.65
CA LEU A 70 -8.63 -12.29 -10.42
C LEU A 70 -9.84 -12.08 -9.50
N SER A 71 -10.50 -10.93 -9.67
CA SER A 71 -11.65 -10.47 -8.89
C SER A 71 -11.39 -10.27 -7.39
N GLU A 72 -10.14 -10.33 -6.94
CA GLU A 72 -9.76 -9.93 -5.58
C GLU A 72 -9.31 -8.48 -5.52
N CYS A 73 -9.48 -7.88 -4.34
CA CYS A 73 -9.01 -6.51 -4.07
C CYS A 73 -7.49 -6.45 -4.20
N LEU A 74 -7.00 -5.45 -4.93
CA LEU A 74 -5.58 -5.21 -5.05
C LEU A 74 -5.01 -4.61 -3.75
N ASP A 75 -3.70 -4.68 -3.60
CA ASP A 75 -2.97 -4.16 -2.44
C ASP A 75 -1.58 -3.63 -2.80
N GLY A 76 -1.11 -2.63 -2.08
CA GLY A 76 0.24 -2.08 -2.24
C GLY A 76 0.59 -1.06 -1.17
N GLY A 77 1.58 -0.21 -1.40
CA GLY A 77 1.92 0.87 -0.48
C GLY A 77 0.73 1.83 -0.28
N GLY A 78 0.40 2.17 0.96
CA GLY A 78 -0.67 3.11 1.24
C GLY A 78 -0.49 3.85 2.57
N VAL A 79 -1.09 5.04 2.64
CA VAL A 79 -1.16 5.87 3.84
C VAL A 79 -2.61 6.24 4.10
N GLY A 80 -3.01 6.20 5.36
CA GLY A 80 -4.36 6.55 5.78
C GLY A 80 -4.43 6.96 7.24
N VAL A 81 -5.65 7.23 7.70
CA VAL A 81 -5.95 7.60 9.08
C VAL A 81 -6.84 6.55 9.73
N VAL A 82 -6.55 6.20 10.97
CA VAL A 82 -7.39 5.30 11.77
C VAL A 82 -8.68 6.03 12.15
N GLU A 83 -9.83 5.48 11.78
CA GLU A 83 -11.15 6.02 12.13
C GLU A 83 -11.77 5.29 13.33
N THR A 84 -11.50 3.99 13.48
CA THR A 84 -11.97 3.19 14.62
C THR A 84 -10.91 2.17 14.98
N SER A 85 -10.66 1.94 16.28
CA SER A 85 -9.60 1.01 16.71
C SER A 85 -10.03 0.08 17.83
N HIS A 86 -9.85 -1.22 17.62
CA HIS A 86 -9.82 -2.26 18.66
C HIS A 86 -8.39 -2.76 18.89
N CYS A 87 -7.38 -1.94 18.59
CA CYS A 87 -5.97 -2.30 18.70
C CYS A 87 -5.27 -1.45 19.77
N SER A 88 -4.37 -2.05 20.55
CA SER A 88 -3.58 -1.35 21.57
C SER A 88 -2.42 -0.53 20.99
N THR A 89 -1.95 -0.86 19.79
CA THR A 89 -0.80 -0.19 19.16
C THR A 89 -1.20 1.01 18.31
N CYS A 90 -2.46 1.13 17.90
CA CYS A 90 -2.98 2.22 17.05
C CYS A 90 -4.27 2.78 17.64
N SER A 91 -4.44 4.09 17.60
CA SER A 91 -5.59 4.81 18.14
C SER A 91 -6.28 5.61 17.05
N GLU A 92 -7.55 5.95 17.26
CA GLU A 92 -8.30 6.81 16.36
C GLU A 92 -7.58 8.15 16.15
N GLY A 93 -7.52 8.62 14.90
CA GLY A 93 -6.79 9.81 14.48
C GLY A 93 -5.31 9.58 14.13
N ASP A 94 -4.73 8.42 14.46
CA ASP A 94 -3.36 8.11 14.05
C ASP A 94 -3.25 8.02 12.52
N VAL A 95 -2.19 8.63 11.97
CA VAL A 95 -1.81 8.44 10.56
C VAL A 95 -0.85 7.26 10.48
N VAL A 96 -1.17 6.32 9.60
CA VAL A 96 -0.50 5.03 9.49
C VAL A 96 -0.17 4.68 8.05
N THR A 97 0.84 3.84 7.86
CA THR A 97 1.28 3.30 6.56
C THR A 97 1.37 1.77 6.59
N SER A 98 1.23 1.16 5.42
CA SER A 98 1.46 -0.27 5.19
C SER A 98 1.91 -0.54 3.75
N PHE A 99 2.68 -1.60 3.54
CA PHE A 99 3.06 -2.09 2.22
C PHE A 99 1.99 -2.96 1.55
N ASN A 100 1.03 -3.45 2.33
CA ASN A 100 -0.08 -4.31 1.88
C ASN A 100 -1.43 -3.62 2.12
N TRP A 101 -1.50 -2.33 1.80
CA TRP A 101 -2.70 -1.51 1.94
C TRP A 101 -3.70 -1.87 0.84
N PRO A 102 -4.93 -2.32 1.17
CA PRO A 102 -5.95 -2.65 0.17
C PRO A 102 -6.33 -1.41 -0.65
N TRP A 103 -6.47 -1.55 -1.97
CA TRP A 103 -6.92 -0.47 -2.85
C TRP A 103 -8.42 -0.22 -2.68
N GLN A 104 -8.78 0.39 -1.56
CA GLN A 104 -10.14 0.70 -1.13
C GLN A 104 -10.20 2.06 -0.46
N THR A 105 -11.37 2.71 -0.43
CA THR A 105 -11.55 3.99 0.28
C THR A 105 -11.44 3.84 1.80
N HIS A 106 -11.91 2.70 2.32
CA HIS A 106 -11.78 2.29 3.71
C HIS A 106 -11.46 0.80 3.77
N ALA A 107 -10.69 0.38 4.77
CA ALA A 107 -10.34 -1.01 4.97
C ALA A 107 -10.33 -1.37 6.46
N ILE A 108 -10.65 -2.63 6.75
CA ILE A 108 -10.32 -3.24 8.04
C ILE A 108 -8.93 -3.84 7.94
N MET A 109 -8.03 -3.45 8.83
CA MET A 109 -6.65 -3.92 8.85
C MET A 109 -6.25 -4.35 10.26
N LYS A 110 -5.34 -5.32 10.36
CA LYS A 110 -4.72 -5.68 11.64
C LYS A 110 -3.74 -4.59 12.03
N GLY A 111 -3.87 -4.03 13.24
CA GLY A 111 -2.99 -2.97 13.73
C GLY A 111 -1.52 -3.39 13.83
N SER A 112 -1.22 -4.69 13.92
CA SER A 112 0.16 -5.22 13.88
C SER A 112 0.85 -5.08 12.51
N GLY A 113 0.08 -4.92 11.42
CA GLY A 113 0.58 -4.69 10.07
C GLY A 113 0.66 -3.21 9.67
N LEU A 114 0.38 -2.31 10.62
CA LEU A 114 0.39 -0.87 10.43
C LEU A 114 1.60 -0.25 11.15
N GLN A 115 2.13 0.82 10.58
CA GLN A 115 3.17 1.63 11.19
C GLN A 115 2.69 3.07 11.31
N LYS A 116 2.75 3.66 12.51
CA LYS A 116 2.48 5.08 12.69
C LYS A 116 3.58 5.90 12.03
N VAL A 117 3.20 7.02 11.42
CA VAL A 117 4.16 7.94 10.80
C VAL A 117 4.28 9.22 11.63
N ASP A 118 5.49 9.77 11.70
CA ASP A 118 5.75 11.06 12.33
C ASP A 118 5.54 12.20 11.33
N LEU A 119 4.45 12.94 11.50
CA LEU A 119 4.04 14.02 10.60
C LEU A 119 5.06 15.15 10.48
N GLN A 120 5.97 15.30 11.45
CA GLN A 120 7.02 16.33 11.40
C GLN A 120 8.08 16.02 10.34
N LEU A 121 8.23 14.76 9.93
CA LEU A 121 9.21 14.36 8.90
C LEU A 121 8.84 14.86 7.50
N THR A 122 7.58 15.24 7.28
CA THR A 122 7.05 15.65 5.97
C THR A 122 6.32 16.99 6.02
N ASP A 123 6.38 17.72 7.14
CA ASP A 123 5.59 18.93 7.38
C ASP A 123 4.09 18.72 7.05
N GLY A 124 3.57 17.53 7.40
CA GLY A 124 2.19 17.13 7.12
C GLY A 124 1.89 16.69 5.68
N HIS A 125 2.87 16.67 4.76
CA HIS A 125 2.68 16.16 3.40
C HIS A 125 2.72 14.62 3.37
N LEU A 126 1.58 14.01 3.72
CA LEU A 126 1.47 12.57 3.94
C LEU A 126 1.88 11.69 2.74
N SER A 127 1.68 12.15 1.51
CA SER A 127 2.06 11.40 0.31
C SER A 127 3.57 11.18 0.19
N TYR A 128 4.40 11.98 0.86
CA TYR A 128 5.86 11.83 0.83
C TYR A 128 6.34 10.54 1.50
N PHE A 129 5.54 9.96 2.42
CA PHE A 129 5.81 8.64 3.01
C PHE A 129 5.68 7.48 2.00
N LEU A 130 5.11 7.73 0.82
CA LEU A 130 5.06 6.76 -0.29
C LEU A 130 6.16 7.02 -1.34
N GLY A 131 7.02 8.02 -1.12
CA GLY A 131 8.02 8.49 -2.09
C GLY A 131 9.36 8.78 -1.44
N ALA A 132 9.78 10.05 -1.47
CA ALA A 132 11.11 10.49 -1.03
C ALA A 132 11.38 10.24 0.47
N VAL A 133 10.36 10.24 1.32
CA VAL A 133 10.44 9.91 2.76
C VAL A 133 9.87 8.52 3.02
N GLY A 134 9.78 7.69 1.97
CA GLY A 134 9.23 6.35 1.98
C GLY A 134 10.18 5.33 1.33
N MET A 135 9.59 4.21 0.90
CA MET A 135 10.35 3.11 0.29
C MET A 135 11.20 3.51 -0.93
N PRO A 136 10.73 4.37 -1.86
CA PRO A 136 11.57 4.86 -2.95
C PRO A 136 12.81 5.65 -2.47
N GLY A 137 12.62 6.54 -1.49
CA GLY A 137 13.72 7.32 -0.89
C GLY A 137 14.74 6.45 -0.15
N VAL A 138 14.25 5.48 0.65
CA VAL A 138 15.11 4.49 1.33
C VAL A 138 15.89 3.66 0.32
N THR A 139 15.24 3.24 -0.77
CA THR A 139 15.88 2.48 -1.86
C THR A 139 17.02 3.27 -2.49
N ALA A 140 16.79 4.54 -2.82
CA ALA A 140 17.81 5.42 -3.39
C ALA A 140 18.99 5.63 -2.42
N LEU A 141 18.70 5.95 -1.16
CA LEU A 141 19.71 6.20 -0.13
C LEU A 141 20.60 4.97 0.11
N LEU A 142 19.99 3.81 0.36
CA LEU A 142 20.71 2.58 0.63
C LEU A 142 21.42 2.05 -0.62
N GLY A 143 20.83 2.18 -1.80
CA GLY A 143 21.48 1.82 -3.06
C GLY A 143 22.80 2.58 -3.27
N VAL A 144 22.78 3.90 -3.07
CA VAL A 144 23.99 4.72 -3.18
C VAL A 144 24.99 4.41 -2.05
N ARG A 145 24.54 4.37 -0.79
CA ARG A 145 25.43 4.15 0.36
C ARG A 145 26.07 2.77 0.39
N GLU A 146 25.31 1.72 0.14
CA GLU A 146 25.75 0.33 0.32
C GLU A 146 26.36 -0.26 -0.95
N LYS A 147 26.01 0.25 -2.13
CA LYS A 147 26.43 -0.30 -3.43
C LYS A 147 27.03 0.71 -4.41
N GLY A 148 26.85 2.01 -4.17
CA GLY A 148 27.26 3.06 -5.11
C GLY A 148 28.74 3.41 -5.10
N HIS A 149 29.49 3.08 -4.03
CA HIS A 149 30.93 3.37 -3.89
C HIS A 149 31.30 4.86 -4.14
N VAL A 150 30.37 5.77 -3.81
CA VAL A 150 30.56 7.21 -4.04
C VAL A 150 31.44 7.81 -2.94
N THR A 151 32.46 8.57 -3.36
CA THR A 151 33.32 9.34 -2.45
C THR A 151 33.22 10.83 -2.78
N LYS A 152 33.22 11.69 -1.77
CA LYS A 152 33.15 13.14 -1.97
C LYS A 152 34.36 13.63 -2.78
N GLY A 153 34.12 14.25 -3.94
CA GLY A 153 35.16 14.89 -4.76
C GLY A 153 35.87 14.00 -5.77
N ALA A 154 35.37 12.78 -6.01
CA ALA A 154 35.75 11.96 -7.16
C ALA A 154 35.03 12.42 -8.44
#